data_AF-A0A0P4WJP2-F1
#
_entry.id   AF-A0A0P4WJP2-F1
#
_cell.length_a   1.000
_cell.length_b   1.000
_cell.length_c   1.000
_cell.angle_alpha   90.00
_cell.angle_beta   90.00
_cell.angle_gamma   90.00
#
_symmetry.space_group_name_H-M   'P 1'
#
loop_
_entity.id
_entity.type
_entity.pdbx_description
1 polymer ?
#
loop_
_entity_poly.entity_id
_entity_poly.type
_entity_poly.pdbx_seq_one_letter_code
_entity_poly.pdbx_strand_id
1 'polypeptide(L)'
;MPCLDTFSIWELLRLALEGKNAAVTHEFRSSEHPGILRWEERTSYKSVLAGSYREMAGRREDAGESDSRPACKYREKCYQKNPQHHRKFKHPSPKKRKNPEEETDEKAKRSKLGDEEHLDEEPVISEEVLRGEQEDTEETEEEVAKGQDFLVQDSPEEARFSIEQKFLLEMPSDFFDLWECCSNINKEKPEEALLKAGLTLVGPYDVMTGKLKKIKERKVSHYVCHWRYYYDPPEFMTVIAGDKDEFHIGYYRDDPFHMPCFVASMSSVKQGQIKPLGENIFAGVCSYLTQRMKEENPFKKAPLQRLYKEIESFAKKKDYSLLAVTKNMKKRNKKVVAKTFHGAGIVVPVENDVGYRELPETYGNLKKMLQKVVDSKNEDEQIKNFDAIQEIITNVQFAFDEGDSGTGIELGLNLFTFGGEVFHKPLMHLLSVGYDLLERDPFIDILQAHLGNRRQGSRVSILDTDS
;
A
#
# COMPACT_ATOMS: atom_id res chain seq x y z
N MET A 1 49.19 32.98 -31.61
CA MET A 1 50.12 33.35 -30.51
C MET A 1 51.00 34.48 -30.99
N PRO A 2 51.50 35.38 -30.12
CA PRO A 2 51.52 35.32 -28.63
C PRO A 2 50.86 36.58 -27.99
N CYS A 3 50.71 36.80 -26.68
CA CYS A 3 50.89 36.10 -25.37
C CYS A 3 50.05 36.95 -24.38
N LEU A 4 49.17 36.40 -23.54
CA LEU A 4 49.41 35.88 -22.18
C LEU A 4 50.07 36.86 -21.19
N ASP A 5 49.32 37.26 -20.16
CA ASP A 5 49.71 37.26 -18.72
C ASP A 5 48.45 37.47 -17.86
N THR A 6 47.92 36.47 -17.13
CA THR A 6 48.34 35.93 -15.82
C THR A 6 48.11 36.83 -14.60
N PHE A 7 46.84 37.12 -14.30
CA PHE A 7 46.36 37.54 -12.96
C PHE A 7 44.91 37.04 -12.81
N SER A 8 44.47 36.29 -11.81
CA SER A 8 45.12 35.70 -10.64
C SER A 8 44.22 34.54 -10.15
N ILE A 9 44.63 33.31 -10.42
CA ILE A 9 44.07 32.09 -9.80
C ILE A 9 44.34 32.06 -8.27
N TRP A 10 45.19 32.96 -7.77
CA TRP A 10 45.49 33.14 -6.36
C TRP A 10 44.45 33.96 -5.59
N GLU A 11 43.63 34.76 -6.26
CA GLU A 11 42.59 35.57 -5.61
C GLU A 11 41.32 34.76 -5.30
N LEU A 12 41.03 33.77 -6.14
CA LEU A 12 39.96 32.79 -5.92
C LEU A 12 40.34 31.71 -4.88
N LEU A 13 41.63 31.43 -4.69
CA LEU A 13 42.11 30.51 -3.65
C LEU A 13 42.16 31.16 -2.26
N ARG A 14 42.36 32.49 -2.19
CA ARG A 14 42.38 33.26 -0.93
C ARG A 14 41.00 33.40 -0.30
N LEU A 15 39.95 33.55 -1.11
CA LEU A 15 38.55 33.58 -0.64
C LEU A 15 38.02 32.21 -0.21
N ALA A 16 38.68 31.11 -0.59
CA ALA A 16 38.27 29.75 -0.25
C ALA A 16 38.91 29.19 1.05
N LEU A 17 39.86 29.90 1.67
CA LEU A 17 40.61 29.42 2.84
C LEU A 17 40.44 30.26 4.12
N GLU A 18 39.80 31.43 4.05
CA GLU A 18 39.53 32.27 5.23
C GLU A 18 38.02 32.41 5.47
N GLY A 19 37.44 31.53 6.28
CA GLY A 19 36.03 31.70 6.68
C GLY A 19 35.35 30.50 7.31
N LYS A 20 35.95 29.85 8.31
CA LYS A 20 35.20 29.00 9.26
C LYS A 20 34.95 29.76 10.56
N ASN A 21 33.71 29.59 11.03
CA ASN A 21 33.20 29.84 12.39
C ASN A 21 32.81 31.27 12.75
N ALA A 22 31.52 31.58 12.54
CA ALA A 22 30.75 32.40 13.49
C ALA A 22 29.27 32.00 13.41
N ALA A 23 28.75 31.51 14.52
CA ALA A 23 27.33 31.29 14.75
C ALA A 23 26.62 32.64 14.80
N VAL A 24 25.67 32.89 13.90
CA VAL A 24 24.68 33.95 14.04
C VAL A 24 23.36 33.45 13.46
N THR A 25 22.38 33.38 14.34
CA THR A 25 20.95 33.27 14.09
C THR A 25 20.49 34.31 13.06
N HIS A 26 19.81 33.91 12.00
CA HIS A 26 18.99 34.85 11.24
C HIS A 26 17.69 34.24 10.74
N GLU A 27 16.64 34.90 11.19
CA GLU A 27 15.23 34.86 10.82
C GLU A 27 14.98 34.54 9.35
N PHE A 28 14.13 33.54 9.12
CA PHE A 28 13.46 33.36 7.83
C PHE A 28 12.20 34.22 7.82
N ARG A 29 12.27 35.33 7.09
CA ARG A 29 11.17 36.26 6.85
C ARG A 29 10.11 35.55 6.00
N SER A 30 8.89 35.56 6.52
CA SER A 30 7.65 35.08 5.92
C SER A 30 7.41 35.67 4.53
N SER A 31 7.27 34.81 3.52
CA SER A 31 6.50 35.08 2.32
C SER A 31 5.24 34.22 2.37
N GLU A 32 4.13 34.84 2.73
CA GLU A 32 2.80 34.26 2.72
C GLU A 32 2.38 33.95 1.27
N HIS A 33 2.24 32.68 0.94
CA HIS A 33 1.44 32.22 -0.19
C HIS A 33 0.27 31.39 0.34
N PRO A 34 -0.98 31.72 -0.01
CA PRO A 34 -2.15 31.03 0.51
C PRO A 34 -2.32 29.72 -0.27
N GLY A 35 -2.24 28.57 0.41
CA GLY A 35 -2.61 27.30 -0.23
C GLY A 35 -2.04 26.00 0.33
N ILE A 36 -1.28 26.00 1.43
CA ILE A 36 -0.77 24.75 2.04
C ILE A 36 -1.21 24.71 3.50
N LEU A 37 -2.28 23.97 3.77
CA LEU A 37 -2.71 23.67 5.15
C LEU A 37 -1.79 22.62 5.76
N ARG A 38 -1.49 22.83 7.04
CA ARG A 38 -0.55 22.08 7.88
C ARG A 38 -1.10 20.68 8.16
N TRP A 39 -0.20 19.70 8.32
CA TRP A 39 -0.48 18.28 8.58
C TRP A 39 -1.44 18.01 9.76
N GLU A 40 -1.62 18.95 10.69
CA GLU A 40 -2.45 18.80 11.89
C GLU A 40 -3.97 18.98 11.64
N GLU A 41 -4.39 19.44 10.45
CA GLU A 41 -5.81 19.72 10.12
C GLU A 41 -6.48 18.68 9.18
N ARG A 42 -5.78 17.61 8.77
CA ARG A 42 -6.34 16.55 7.90
C ARG A 42 -7.25 15.54 8.60
N THR A 43 -7.52 15.69 9.89
CA THR A 43 -8.58 14.93 10.61
C THR A 43 -10.00 15.27 10.15
N SER A 44 -10.18 16.27 9.27
CA SER A 44 -11.50 16.71 8.81
C SER A 44 -12.18 15.79 7.78
N TYR A 45 -11.49 14.86 7.12
CA TYR A 45 -12.17 13.91 6.22
C TYR A 45 -13.00 12.85 6.96
N LYS A 46 -12.82 12.69 8.28
CA LYS A 46 -13.71 11.87 9.12
C LYS A 46 -15.03 12.56 9.51
N SER A 47 -15.17 13.88 9.30
CA SER A 47 -16.35 14.64 9.74
C SER A 47 -17.52 14.63 8.75
N VAL A 48 -17.28 14.31 7.47
CA VAL A 48 -18.30 14.30 6.40
C VAL A 48 -19.07 12.97 6.33
N LEU A 49 -18.70 11.97 7.14
CA LEU A 49 -19.35 10.65 7.23
C LEU A 49 -20.11 10.42 8.55
N ALA A 50 -20.10 11.37 9.49
CA ALA A 50 -20.70 11.22 10.83
C ALA A 50 -22.12 11.83 10.96
N GLY A 51 -22.89 11.86 9.88
CA GLY A 51 -24.16 12.59 9.80
C GLY A 51 -25.44 11.80 10.15
N SER A 52 -25.40 10.51 10.48
CA SER A 52 -26.64 9.70 10.61
C SER A 52 -27.06 9.25 12.02
N TYR A 53 -26.47 9.79 13.09
CA TYR A 53 -26.91 9.42 14.45
C TYR A 53 -27.06 10.63 15.38
N ARG A 54 -27.91 11.59 15.00
CA ARG A 54 -28.37 12.62 15.94
C ARG A 54 -29.81 13.05 15.65
N GLU A 55 -30.77 12.34 16.24
CA GLU A 55 -32.00 12.91 16.80
C GLU A 55 -32.82 11.81 17.50
N MET A 56 -32.70 11.71 18.83
CA MET A 56 -33.81 11.68 19.80
C MET A 56 -33.22 11.90 21.20
N ALA A 57 -33.67 12.98 21.85
CA ALA A 57 -33.11 13.59 23.03
C ALA A 57 -33.63 13.00 24.36
N GLY A 58 -32.88 13.20 25.46
CA GLY A 58 -33.37 12.86 26.81
C GLY A 58 -32.49 13.21 28.03
N ARG A 59 -32.16 14.50 28.24
CA ARG A 59 -31.92 15.22 29.54
C ARG A 59 -30.79 14.86 30.55
N ARG A 60 -30.10 15.96 30.91
CA ARG A 60 -29.50 16.41 32.20
C ARG A 60 -27.97 16.26 32.45
N GLU A 61 -27.42 17.37 32.92
CA GLU A 61 -26.03 17.75 33.20
C GLU A 61 -25.50 17.18 34.54
N ASP A 62 -24.22 16.79 34.64
CA ASP A 62 -23.16 17.47 35.43
C ASP A 62 -21.91 16.60 35.73
N ALA A 63 -20.75 17.24 35.49
CA ALA A 63 -19.37 17.10 35.99
C ALA A 63 -18.82 15.80 36.64
N GLY A 64 -17.75 15.28 36.02
CA GLY A 64 -16.79 14.33 36.60
C GLY A 64 -16.02 13.60 35.50
N GLU A 65 -14.93 14.20 35.02
CA GLU A 65 -14.12 13.79 33.86
C GLU A 65 -13.90 12.26 33.80
N SER A 66 -14.72 11.59 33.01
CA SER A 66 -14.75 10.13 32.91
C SER A 66 -13.73 9.70 31.86
N ASP A 67 -12.67 9.02 32.30
CA ASP A 67 -11.78 8.26 31.43
C ASP A 67 -12.63 7.31 30.56
N SER A 68 -12.83 7.71 29.30
CA SER A 68 -13.75 7.13 28.31
C SER A 68 -13.23 5.82 27.70
N ARG A 69 -12.04 5.37 28.12
CA ARG A 69 -11.45 4.12 27.64
C ARG A 69 -12.18 2.91 28.21
N PRO A 70 -12.39 1.85 27.42
CA PRO A 70 -12.89 0.58 27.92
C PRO A 70 -11.93 -0.02 28.97
N ALA A 71 -12.48 -0.73 29.97
CA ALA A 71 -11.64 -1.40 30.98
C ALA A 71 -10.94 -2.62 30.36
N CYS A 72 -9.66 -2.82 30.69
CA CYS A 72 -8.93 -4.00 30.22
C CYS A 72 -9.58 -5.28 30.76
N LYS A 73 -9.79 -6.27 29.89
CA LYS A 73 -10.32 -7.60 30.22
C LYS A 73 -9.51 -8.30 31.34
N TYR A 74 -8.20 -8.08 31.39
CA TYR A 74 -7.29 -8.72 32.34
C TYR A 74 -6.99 -7.89 33.59
N ARG A 75 -7.43 -6.62 33.65
CA ARG A 75 -7.27 -5.70 34.79
C ARG A 75 -5.88 -5.79 35.43
N GLU A 76 -5.78 -6.02 36.74
CA GLU A 76 -4.51 -6.12 37.48
C GLU A 76 -3.60 -7.27 37.02
N LYS A 77 -4.14 -8.27 36.32
CA LYS A 77 -3.39 -9.41 35.76
C LYS A 77 -2.95 -9.18 34.30
N CYS A 78 -3.12 -7.97 33.76
CA CYS A 78 -2.70 -7.66 32.40
C CYS A 78 -1.17 -7.64 32.26
N TYR A 79 -0.63 -8.48 31.37
CA TYR A 79 0.80 -8.58 31.08
C TYR A 79 1.32 -7.49 30.13
N GLN A 80 0.44 -6.87 29.36
CA GLN A 80 0.80 -5.82 28.39
C GLN A 80 1.03 -4.49 29.11
N LYS A 81 2.30 -4.07 29.23
CA LYS A 81 2.72 -2.82 29.90
C LYS A 81 3.07 -1.68 28.92
N ASN A 82 2.86 -1.87 27.62
CA ASN A 82 3.28 -0.89 26.63
C ASN A 82 2.40 0.39 26.66
N PRO A 83 2.93 1.57 26.28
CA PRO A 83 2.18 2.83 26.36
C PRO A 83 0.94 2.88 25.47
N GLN A 84 0.89 2.11 24.38
CA GLN A 84 -0.23 2.08 23.44
C GLN A 84 -1.45 1.35 24.01
N HIS A 85 -1.25 0.24 24.72
CA HIS A 85 -2.31 -0.48 25.44
C HIS A 85 -2.90 0.39 26.54
N HIS A 86 -2.06 1.06 27.32
CA HIS A 86 -2.49 1.98 28.36
C HIS A 86 -3.15 3.25 27.83
N ARG A 87 -3.06 3.55 26.52
CA ARG A 87 -3.83 4.62 25.85
C ARG A 87 -5.21 4.15 25.37
N LYS A 88 -5.39 2.84 25.12
CA LYS A 88 -6.66 2.25 24.64
C LYS A 88 -7.52 1.67 25.77
N PHE A 89 -6.91 1.13 26.83
CA PHE A 89 -7.62 0.44 27.91
C PHE A 89 -7.22 0.94 29.29
N LYS A 90 -8.22 1.13 30.17
CA LYS A 90 -7.98 1.56 31.56
C LYS A 90 -7.79 0.39 32.53
N HIS A 91 -6.88 0.59 33.47
CA HIS A 91 -6.52 -0.35 34.55
C HIS A 91 -6.71 0.35 35.91
N PRO A 92 -7.95 0.47 36.40
CA PRO A 92 -8.19 1.10 37.69
C PRO A 92 -7.60 0.23 38.80
N SER A 93 -6.61 0.75 39.55
CA SER A 93 -6.14 0.12 40.77
C SER A 93 -7.27 0.07 41.82
N PRO A 94 -7.34 -0.96 42.67
CA PRO A 94 -8.38 -1.03 43.68
C PRO A 94 -8.13 0.09 44.69
N LYS A 95 -9.10 1.01 44.83
CA LYS A 95 -9.06 2.05 45.86
C LYS A 95 -8.90 1.38 47.22
N LYS A 96 -7.79 1.63 47.92
CA LYS A 96 -7.65 1.34 49.36
C LYS A 96 -8.88 1.92 50.05
N ARG A 97 -9.72 1.05 50.63
CA ARG A 97 -10.76 1.49 51.55
C ARG A 97 -10.05 2.21 52.71
N LYS A 98 -10.48 3.44 52.98
CA LYS A 98 -10.15 4.13 54.23
C LYS A 98 -10.72 3.28 55.37
N ASN A 99 -9.87 2.75 56.24
CA ASN A 99 -10.30 2.24 57.53
C ASN A 99 -10.74 3.42 58.42
N PRO A 100 -11.76 3.26 59.27
CA PRO A 100 -11.78 3.88 60.58
C PRO A 100 -10.87 3.09 61.55
N GLU A 101 -10.20 3.83 62.43
CA GLU A 101 -9.43 3.44 63.63
C GLU A 101 -10.22 2.44 64.52
N GLU A 102 -9.71 1.63 65.46
CA GLU A 102 -8.48 1.57 66.27
C GLU A 102 -8.48 0.19 67.01
N GLU A 103 -7.34 -0.49 67.17
CA GLU A 103 -6.82 -1.17 68.41
C GLU A 103 -6.63 -2.69 68.12
N THR A 104 -5.65 -3.46 68.57
CA THR A 104 -4.43 -3.32 69.39
C THR A 104 -3.57 -4.58 69.17
N ASP A 105 -2.25 -4.40 69.24
CA ASP A 105 -1.21 -5.27 69.80
C ASP A 105 -0.60 -6.55 69.15
N GLU A 106 0.73 -6.53 69.27
CA GLU A 106 1.76 -7.58 69.43
C GLU A 106 2.21 -8.57 68.33
N LYS A 107 3.43 -8.27 67.83
CA LYS A 107 4.67 -9.10 67.79
C LYS A 107 4.62 -10.57 67.28
N ALA A 108 5.45 -10.89 66.28
CA ALA A 108 6.80 -11.49 66.45
C ALA A 108 7.32 -12.21 65.19
N LYS A 109 8.65 -12.33 65.14
CA LYS A 109 9.53 -12.84 64.06
C LYS A 109 9.65 -14.38 64.02
N ARG A 110 10.31 -14.86 62.94
CA ARG A 110 11.11 -16.11 62.75
C ARG A 110 10.29 -17.36 62.38
N SER A 111 10.77 -18.36 61.62
CA SER A 111 11.97 -18.65 60.83
C SER A 111 11.87 -20.09 60.28
N LYS A 112 12.49 -20.37 59.12
CA LYS A 112 13.19 -21.63 58.73
C LYS A 112 12.50 -23.01 58.77
N LEU A 113 12.50 -23.62 57.56
CA LEU A 113 13.03 -24.93 57.14
C LEU A 113 12.67 -26.26 57.84
N GLY A 114 12.47 -27.28 56.98
CA GLY A 114 12.50 -28.73 57.24
C GLY A 114 11.41 -29.43 56.41
N ASP A 115 11.68 -29.83 55.16
CA ASP A 115 12.08 -31.20 54.74
C ASP A 115 11.16 -32.30 55.28
N GLU A 116 10.49 -33.05 54.39
CA GLU A 116 10.67 -34.50 54.20
C GLU A 116 9.98 -34.98 52.90
N GLU A 117 10.60 -35.99 52.32
CA GLU A 117 10.38 -36.63 51.02
C GLU A 117 9.09 -37.46 50.96
N HIS A 118 8.43 -37.53 49.79
CA HIS A 118 8.12 -38.81 49.13
C HIS A 118 7.35 -38.66 47.80
N LEU A 119 7.87 -39.37 46.80
CA LEU A 119 7.21 -40.14 45.72
C LEU A 119 6.58 -39.41 44.52
N ASP A 120 7.18 -39.76 43.39
CA ASP A 120 6.69 -39.72 42.01
C ASP A 120 5.19 -40.01 41.87
N GLU A 121 4.49 -39.15 41.14
CA GLU A 121 3.35 -39.54 40.28
C GLU A 121 3.03 -38.39 39.30
N GLU A 122 3.25 -38.63 38.01
CA GLU A 122 2.76 -37.77 36.94
C GLU A 122 1.23 -37.89 36.83
N PRO A 123 0.47 -36.78 36.73
CA PRO A 123 -0.96 -36.89 36.47
C PRO A 123 -1.21 -37.06 34.95
N VAL A 124 -1.58 -38.29 34.60
CA VAL A 124 -2.27 -38.64 33.35
C VAL A 124 -3.60 -37.88 33.31
N ILE A 125 -3.77 -36.95 32.37
CA ILE A 125 -5.07 -36.32 32.09
C ILE A 125 -5.79 -37.18 31.05
N SER A 126 -6.85 -37.83 31.49
CA SER A 126 -7.75 -38.66 30.68
C SER A 126 -8.66 -37.84 29.76
N GLU A 127 -8.97 -38.46 28.63
CA GLU A 127 -9.55 -37.94 27.40
C GLU A 127 -11.09 -37.66 27.46
N GLU A 128 -11.61 -37.18 28.59
CA GLU A 128 -13.07 -37.11 28.84
C GLU A 128 -13.60 -35.76 29.37
N VAL A 129 -13.01 -34.63 28.96
CA VAL A 129 -13.59 -33.28 29.22
C VAL A 129 -13.61 -32.42 27.95
N LEU A 130 -14.12 -32.95 26.85
CA LEU A 130 -14.51 -32.17 25.66
C LEU A 130 -15.75 -32.80 25.00
N ARG A 131 -16.84 -32.99 25.75
CA ARG A 131 -18.17 -33.23 25.19
C ARG A 131 -19.24 -32.50 26.00
N GLY A 132 -19.93 -31.60 25.31
CA GLY A 132 -21.11 -30.86 25.76
C GLY A 132 -20.89 -29.35 25.65
N GLU A 133 -21.64 -28.56 24.88
CA GLU A 133 -22.81 -28.78 24.03
C GLU A 133 -22.70 -27.74 22.88
N GLN A 134 -22.83 -28.20 21.63
CA GLN A 134 -23.06 -27.33 20.48
C GLN A 134 -24.55 -26.97 20.48
N GLU A 135 -24.88 -25.71 20.76
CA GLU A 135 -26.12 -25.11 20.29
C GLU A 135 -25.81 -24.26 19.06
N ASP A 136 -26.58 -24.53 18.01
CA ASP A 136 -26.50 -23.95 16.67
C ASP A 136 -26.58 -22.43 16.68
N THR A 137 -25.51 -21.78 16.23
CA THR A 137 -25.61 -20.51 15.49
C THR A 137 -24.74 -20.62 14.26
N GLU A 138 -25.25 -21.29 13.24
CA GLU A 138 -24.84 -21.07 11.85
C GLU A 138 -25.27 -19.67 11.41
N GLU A 139 -24.62 -18.63 11.93
CA GLU A 139 -24.59 -17.31 11.32
C GLU A 139 -23.28 -17.20 10.52
N THR A 140 -23.34 -17.74 9.30
CA THR A 140 -22.48 -17.52 8.13
C THR A 140 -21.14 -16.79 8.36
N GLU A 141 -20.05 -17.56 8.42
CA GLU A 141 -18.66 -17.09 8.25
C GLU A 141 -18.40 -16.43 6.86
N GLU A 142 -19.36 -16.48 5.94
CA GLU A 142 -19.34 -15.73 4.67
C GLU A 142 -19.45 -14.20 4.85
N GLU A 143 -19.95 -13.70 5.98
CA GLU A 143 -20.11 -12.24 6.17
C GLU A 143 -18.81 -11.51 6.55
N VAL A 144 -17.80 -12.22 7.06
CA VAL A 144 -16.52 -11.61 7.48
C VAL A 144 -15.66 -11.15 6.27
N ALA A 145 -15.98 -11.62 5.06
CA ALA A 145 -15.24 -11.30 3.83
C ALA A 145 -15.80 -10.12 3.01
N LYS A 146 -16.97 -9.58 3.35
CA LYS A 146 -17.50 -8.37 2.72
C LYS A 146 -17.01 -7.15 3.49
N GLY A 147 -15.83 -6.65 3.11
CA GLY A 147 -15.46 -5.27 3.42
C GLY A 147 -16.64 -4.35 3.07
N GLN A 148 -16.94 -3.37 3.93
CA GLN A 148 -18.03 -2.43 3.66
C GLN A 148 -17.70 -1.66 2.38
N ASP A 149 -18.30 -2.06 1.25
CA ASP A 149 -18.10 -1.36 -0.01
C ASP A 149 -18.83 -0.01 0.03
N PHE A 150 -18.06 1.06 0.14
CA PHE A 150 -18.59 2.38 0.36
C PHE A 150 -19.13 3.00 -0.93
N LEU A 151 -20.27 3.68 -0.81
CA LEU A 151 -20.77 4.54 -1.86
C LEU A 151 -19.92 5.81 -1.93
N VAL A 152 -19.41 6.11 -3.12
CA VAL A 152 -18.71 7.34 -3.45
C VAL A 152 -19.73 8.47 -3.54
N GLN A 153 -19.58 9.47 -2.67
CA GLN A 153 -20.36 10.71 -2.68
C GLN A 153 -20.25 11.46 -4.02
N ASP A 154 -21.01 12.53 -4.20
CA ASP A 154 -20.91 13.33 -5.42
C ASP A 154 -19.49 13.79 -5.72
N SER A 155 -19.15 13.69 -7.00
CA SER A 155 -17.79 13.92 -7.47
C SER A 155 -17.48 15.41 -7.39
N PRO A 156 -16.35 15.82 -6.80
CA PRO A 156 -15.84 17.17 -6.93
C PRO A 156 -15.75 17.59 -8.41
N GLU A 157 -15.96 18.88 -8.68
CA GLU A 157 -15.82 19.42 -10.04
C GLU A 157 -14.37 19.34 -10.53
N GLU A 158 -13.41 19.58 -9.62
CA GLU A 158 -11.99 19.50 -9.93
C GLU A 158 -11.57 18.03 -10.10
N ALA A 159 -10.99 17.74 -11.27
CA ALA A 159 -10.62 16.38 -11.67
C ALA A 159 -9.64 15.71 -10.68
N ARG A 160 -8.74 16.48 -10.05
CA ARG A 160 -7.79 15.97 -9.05
C ARG A 160 -8.49 15.27 -7.90
N PHE A 161 -9.36 15.98 -7.20
CA PHE A 161 -10.12 15.43 -6.08
C PHE A 161 -11.12 14.35 -6.54
N SER A 162 -11.68 14.50 -7.74
CA SER A 162 -12.58 13.50 -8.33
C SER A 162 -11.89 12.16 -8.60
N ILE A 163 -10.62 12.19 -9.02
CA ILE A 163 -9.79 11.00 -9.21
C ILE A 163 -9.41 10.42 -7.85
N GLU A 164 -8.88 11.22 -6.94
CA GLU A 164 -8.46 10.77 -5.60
C GLU A 164 -9.61 10.08 -4.85
N GLN A 165 -10.81 10.66 -4.87
CA GLN A 165 -11.99 10.08 -4.23
C GLN A 165 -12.39 8.71 -4.81
N LYS A 166 -12.18 8.47 -6.11
CA LYS A 166 -12.58 7.23 -6.80
C LYS A 166 -11.52 6.14 -6.71
N PHE A 167 -10.26 6.52 -6.88
CA PHE A 167 -9.14 5.59 -6.98
C PHE A 167 -8.31 5.51 -5.70
N LEU A 168 -8.68 6.28 -4.67
CA LEU A 168 -8.02 6.38 -3.36
C LEU A 168 -6.57 6.89 -3.40
N LEU A 169 -6.13 7.42 -4.54
CA LEU A 169 -4.74 7.77 -4.81
C LEU A 169 -4.65 9.11 -5.54
N GLU A 170 -3.73 9.97 -5.10
CA GLU A 170 -3.44 11.24 -5.75
C GLU A 170 -2.63 11.03 -7.05
N MET A 171 -2.95 11.79 -8.11
CA MET A 171 -2.21 11.75 -9.38
C MET A 171 -1.08 12.78 -9.43
N PRO A 172 0.08 12.42 -9.99
CA PRO A 172 1.19 13.35 -10.15
C PRO A 172 0.93 14.37 -11.26
N SER A 173 1.73 15.45 -11.30
CA SER A 173 1.58 16.54 -12.29
C SER A 173 1.69 16.06 -13.74
N ASP A 174 2.58 15.11 -14.03
CA ASP A 174 2.84 14.58 -15.36
C ASP A 174 1.63 13.83 -15.94
N PHE A 175 0.75 13.30 -15.09
CA PHE A 175 -0.53 12.72 -15.52
C PHE A 175 -1.41 13.76 -16.20
N PHE A 176 -1.59 14.93 -15.58
CA PHE A 176 -2.42 16.02 -16.11
C PHE A 176 -1.76 16.71 -17.30
N ASP A 177 -0.43 16.86 -17.26
CA ASP A 177 0.33 17.41 -18.37
C ASP A 177 0.30 16.50 -19.60
N LEU A 178 0.28 15.17 -19.43
CA LEU A 178 0.08 14.25 -20.55
C LEU A 178 -1.34 14.39 -21.13
N TRP A 179 -2.36 14.59 -20.29
CA TRP A 179 -3.71 14.88 -20.80
C TRP A 179 -3.74 16.16 -21.64
N GLU A 180 -3.06 17.23 -21.20
CA GLU A 180 -2.91 18.47 -21.97
C GLU A 180 -2.18 18.19 -23.30
N CYS A 181 -1.08 17.45 -23.27
CA CYS A 181 -0.34 17.03 -24.47
C CYS A 181 -1.25 16.26 -25.45
N CYS A 182 -1.97 15.26 -24.97
CA CYS A 182 -2.87 14.44 -25.78
C CYS A 182 -4.06 15.25 -26.32
N SER A 183 -4.56 16.22 -25.57
CA SER A 183 -5.60 17.15 -26.03
C SER A 183 -5.11 18.05 -27.17
N ASN A 184 -3.82 18.40 -27.19
CA ASN A 184 -3.21 19.15 -28.30
C ASN A 184 -3.04 18.27 -29.56
N ILE A 185 -2.80 16.98 -29.39
CA ILE A 185 -2.63 16.01 -30.48
C ILE A 185 -3.99 15.62 -31.10
N ASN A 186 -4.98 15.34 -30.26
CA ASN A 186 -6.34 14.99 -30.67
C ASN A 186 -7.37 15.74 -29.79
N LYS A 187 -7.91 16.84 -30.31
CA LYS A 187 -8.85 17.71 -29.58
C LYS A 187 -10.21 17.06 -29.34
N GLU A 188 -10.66 16.21 -30.26
CA GLU A 188 -12.00 15.60 -30.18
C GLU A 188 -12.01 14.40 -29.23
N LYS A 189 -10.92 13.62 -29.24
CA LYS A 189 -10.77 12.44 -28.40
C LYS A 189 -9.35 12.34 -27.84
N PRO A 190 -9.01 13.14 -26.80
CA PRO A 190 -7.68 13.15 -26.22
C PRO A 190 -7.21 11.75 -25.77
N GLU A 191 -8.13 10.88 -25.33
CA GLU A 191 -7.78 9.53 -24.90
C GLU A 191 -7.29 8.61 -26.02
N GLU A 192 -7.67 8.90 -27.27
CA GLU A 192 -7.26 8.17 -28.49
C GLU A 192 -6.04 8.81 -29.15
N ALA A 193 -5.41 9.83 -28.55
CA ALA A 193 -4.25 10.54 -29.13
C ALA A 193 -3.07 9.60 -29.45
N LEU A 194 -2.92 8.52 -28.69
CA LEU A 194 -1.83 7.53 -28.85
C LEU A 194 -2.24 6.30 -29.67
N LEU A 195 -3.44 6.27 -30.26
CA LEU A 195 -4.01 5.08 -30.91
C LEU A 195 -3.16 4.57 -32.07
N LYS A 196 -2.44 5.44 -32.78
CA LYS A 196 -1.48 5.06 -33.83
C LYS A 196 -0.34 4.18 -33.33
N ALA A 197 -0.03 4.25 -32.04
CA ALA A 197 0.93 3.40 -31.37
C ALA A 197 0.28 2.18 -30.68
N GLY A 198 -1.01 1.94 -30.89
CA GLY A 198 -1.76 0.89 -30.22
C GLY A 198 -1.99 1.14 -28.73
N LEU A 199 -2.03 2.41 -28.31
CA LEU A 199 -2.22 2.82 -26.91
C LEU A 199 -3.46 3.70 -26.77
N THR A 200 -4.18 3.55 -25.67
CA THR A 200 -5.33 4.38 -25.28
C THR A 200 -5.18 4.84 -23.83
N LEU A 201 -5.45 6.11 -23.55
CA LEU A 201 -5.52 6.60 -22.17
C LEU A 201 -6.77 6.05 -21.48
N VAL A 202 -6.62 5.48 -20.29
CA VAL A 202 -7.67 4.76 -19.58
C VAL A 202 -7.61 5.00 -18.06
N GLY A 203 -8.49 4.34 -17.30
CA GLY A 203 -8.43 4.35 -15.83
C GLY A 203 -8.78 5.73 -15.30
N PRO A 204 -7.92 6.40 -14.51
CA PRO A 204 -8.15 7.78 -14.08
C PRO A 204 -8.40 8.78 -15.21
N TYR A 205 -7.90 8.54 -16.43
CA TYR A 205 -8.24 9.40 -17.57
C TYR A 205 -9.71 9.29 -17.98
N ASP A 206 -10.41 8.21 -17.63
CA ASP A 206 -11.86 8.09 -17.87
C ASP A 206 -12.69 9.03 -16.96
N VAL A 207 -12.09 9.62 -15.92
CA VAL A 207 -12.64 10.78 -15.22
C VAL A 207 -12.54 12.03 -16.08
N MET A 208 -11.40 12.25 -16.73
CA MET A 208 -11.12 13.41 -17.59
C MET A 208 -12.02 13.44 -18.83
N THR A 209 -12.30 12.27 -19.42
CA THR A 209 -13.25 12.12 -20.54
C THR A 209 -14.72 12.27 -20.10
N GLY A 210 -15.00 12.21 -18.80
CA GLY A 210 -16.35 12.20 -18.25
C GLY A 210 -17.10 10.88 -18.42
N LYS A 211 -16.47 9.81 -18.93
CA LYS A 211 -17.11 8.50 -19.12
C LYS A 211 -17.63 7.92 -17.81
N LEU A 212 -16.90 8.12 -16.71
CA LEU A 212 -17.30 7.61 -15.39
C LEU A 212 -18.50 8.32 -14.76
N LYS A 213 -18.95 9.47 -15.30
CA LYS A 213 -20.17 10.15 -14.84
C LYS A 213 -21.44 9.33 -15.11
N LYS A 214 -21.37 8.36 -16.02
CA LYS A 214 -22.52 7.52 -16.43
C LYS A 214 -22.70 6.28 -15.54
N ILE A 215 -21.76 6.02 -14.63
CA ILE A 215 -21.83 4.88 -13.72
C ILE A 215 -22.92 5.12 -12.68
N LYS A 216 -23.96 4.27 -12.71
CA LYS A 216 -25.10 4.34 -11.79
C LYS A 216 -24.72 3.96 -10.37
N GLU A 217 -24.00 2.84 -10.24
CA GLU A 217 -23.59 2.30 -8.95
C GLU A 217 -22.16 2.73 -8.63
N ARG A 218 -22.07 3.77 -7.80
CA ARG A 218 -20.83 4.49 -7.50
C ARG A 218 -20.12 3.86 -6.30
N LYS A 219 -19.74 2.60 -6.42
CA LYS A 219 -18.98 1.87 -5.39
C LYS A 219 -17.48 2.12 -5.54
N VAL A 220 -16.76 2.27 -4.44
CA VAL A 220 -15.28 2.37 -4.46
C VAL A 220 -14.69 1.15 -5.15
N SER A 221 -15.20 -0.05 -4.84
CA SER A 221 -14.74 -1.31 -5.43
C SER A 221 -14.77 -1.31 -6.96
N HIS A 222 -15.78 -0.69 -7.57
CA HIS A 222 -15.90 -0.56 -9.02
C HIS A 222 -14.77 0.30 -9.59
N TYR A 223 -14.52 1.46 -8.98
CA TYR A 223 -13.51 2.38 -9.49
C TYR A 223 -12.08 1.86 -9.31
N VAL A 224 -11.74 1.28 -8.16
CA VAL A 224 -10.40 0.73 -7.93
C VAL A 224 -10.10 -0.53 -8.76
N CYS A 225 -11.14 -1.22 -9.23
CA CYS A 225 -11.03 -2.35 -10.17
C CYS A 225 -11.14 -1.96 -11.65
N HIS A 226 -11.45 -0.69 -11.95
CA HIS A 226 -11.51 -0.19 -13.33
C HIS A 226 -10.11 -0.15 -13.94
N TRP A 227 -9.89 -0.96 -14.99
CA TRP A 227 -8.58 -1.14 -15.63
C TRP A 227 -7.51 -1.79 -14.74
N ARG A 228 -7.94 -2.51 -13.69
CA ARG A 228 -7.04 -3.35 -12.89
C ARG A 228 -6.98 -4.74 -13.50
N TYR A 229 -5.81 -5.13 -14.01
CA TYR A 229 -5.57 -6.46 -14.55
C TYR A 229 -5.27 -7.47 -13.44
N TYR A 230 -5.41 -8.75 -13.76
CA TYR A 230 -5.26 -9.87 -12.82
C TYR A 230 -3.99 -9.82 -11.96
N TYR A 231 -2.88 -9.36 -12.55
CA TYR A 231 -1.56 -9.30 -11.92
C TYR A 231 -1.18 -7.92 -11.40
N ASP A 232 -2.07 -6.93 -11.44
CA ASP A 232 -1.78 -5.57 -10.96
C ASP A 232 -1.88 -5.55 -9.43
N PRO A 233 -0.75 -5.48 -8.70
CA PRO A 233 -0.80 -5.38 -7.25
C PRO A 233 -1.38 -4.01 -6.83
N PRO A 234 -1.76 -3.82 -5.56
CA PRO A 234 -2.33 -2.55 -5.09
C PRO A 234 -1.47 -1.32 -5.41
N GLU A 235 -0.13 -1.48 -5.42
CA GLU A 235 0.86 -0.45 -5.74
C GLU A 235 0.80 0.02 -7.20
N PHE A 236 0.27 -0.81 -8.11
CA PHE A 236 0.23 -0.55 -9.53
C PHE A 236 -1.17 -0.10 -9.95
N MET A 237 -1.22 1.04 -10.64
CA MET A 237 -2.47 1.60 -11.15
C MET A 237 -2.32 1.96 -12.63
N THR A 238 -3.04 1.22 -13.47
CA THR A 238 -3.06 1.40 -14.92
C THR A 238 -3.63 2.76 -15.32
N VAL A 239 -2.96 3.42 -16.26
CA VAL A 239 -3.38 4.69 -16.87
C VAL A 239 -3.35 4.66 -18.40
N ILE A 240 -2.68 3.69 -19.02
CA ILE A 240 -2.68 3.49 -20.48
C ILE A 240 -2.84 2.01 -20.77
N ALA A 241 -3.79 1.65 -21.64
CA ALA A 241 -3.98 0.29 -22.13
C ALA A 241 -3.44 0.16 -23.56
N GLY A 242 -2.82 -0.99 -23.83
CA GLY A 242 -2.40 -1.44 -25.14
C GLY A 242 -3.48 -2.25 -25.85
N ASP A 243 -3.36 -2.36 -27.17
CA ASP A 243 -4.30 -3.09 -28.03
C ASP A 243 -4.08 -4.61 -28.07
N LYS A 244 -2.98 -5.11 -27.50
CA LYS A 244 -2.54 -6.51 -27.58
C LYS A 244 -1.95 -7.01 -26.28
N ASP A 245 -2.05 -8.32 -26.09
CA ASP A 245 -1.37 -9.08 -25.03
C ASP A 245 -1.56 -8.49 -23.62
N GLU A 246 -2.72 -7.88 -23.37
CA GLU A 246 -3.01 -7.17 -22.11
C GLU A 246 -1.89 -6.21 -21.70
N PHE A 247 -1.13 -5.68 -22.67
CA PHE A 247 -0.07 -4.73 -22.41
C PHE A 247 -0.70 -3.47 -21.84
N HIS A 248 -0.14 -2.96 -20.76
CA HIS A 248 -0.61 -1.72 -20.17
C HIS A 248 0.52 -1.02 -19.41
N ILE A 249 0.36 0.28 -19.19
CA ILE A 249 1.29 1.14 -18.49
C ILE A 249 0.57 1.76 -17.29
N GLY A 250 1.22 1.71 -16.13
CA GLY A 250 0.69 2.20 -14.88
C GLY A 250 1.74 2.89 -14.02
N TYR A 251 1.26 3.68 -13.07
CA TYR A 251 2.07 4.25 -12.01
C TYR A 251 2.28 3.22 -10.91
N TYR A 252 3.52 3.11 -10.41
CA TYR A 252 3.86 2.27 -9.27
C TYR A 252 4.15 3.14 -8.05
N ARG A 253 3.50 2.86 -6.92
CA ARG A 253 3.65 3.58 -5.64
C ARG A 253 4.11 2.61 -4.57
N ASP A 254 5.24 2.90 -3.93
CA ASP A 254 5.67 2.15 -2.73
C ASP A 254 4.73 2.41 -1.54
N ASP A 255 4.07 3.58 -1.52
CA ASP A 255 3.23 4.07 -0.43
C ASP A 255 2.05 4.87 -1.02
N PRO A 256 0.80 4.62 -0.57
CA PRO A 256 -0.37 5.21 -1.21
C PRO A 256 -0.49 6.73 -0.99
N PHE A 257 0.17 7.26 0.03
CA PHE A 257 0.17 8.69 0.39
C PHE A 257 1.36 9.46 -0.22
N HIS A 258 2.20 8.77 -1.01
CA HIS A 258 3.29 9.37 -1.73
C HIS A 258 3.07 9.32 -3.25
N MET A 259 3.73 10.23 -3.96
CA MET A 259 3.72 10.23 -5.43
C MET A 259 4.37 8.96 -5.98
N PRO A 260 3.94 8.49 -7.17
CA PRO A 260 4.55 7.34 -7.83
C PRO A 260 6.07 7.43 -7.92
N CYS A 261 6.76 6.33 -7.61
CA CYS A 261 8.21 6.29 -7.69
C CYS A 261 8.72 6.04 -9.12
N PHE A 262 7.88 5.45 -9.98
CA PHE A 262 8.12 5.30 -11.42
C PHE A 262 6.83 4.90 -12.14
N VAL A 263 6.90 4.93 -13.46
CA VAL A 263 5.95 4.31 -14.39
C VAL A 263 6.52 3.00 -14.89
N ALA A 264 5.67 1.97 -15.02
CA ALA A 264 6.06 0.65 -15.49
C ALA A 264 5.00 0.06 -16.42
N SER A 265 5.38 -0.99 -17.14
CA SER A 265 4.47 -1.81 -17.93
C SER A 265 4.38 -3.23 -17.42
N MET A 266 3.21 -3.85 -17.62
CA MET A 266 2.99 -5.30 -17.53
C MET A 266 2.32 -5.80 -18.82
N SER A 267 2.33 -7.11 -19.04
CA SER A 267 1.62 -7.76 -20.16
C SER A 267 1.42 -9.26 -19.90
N SER A 268 0.50 -9.88 -20.64
CA SER A 268 0.28 -11.32 -20.60
C SER A 268 1.43 -12.12 -21.26
N VAL A 269 2.32 -11.48 -22.03
CA VAL A 269 3.55 -12.12 -22.55
C VAL A 269 4.54 -12.44 -21.43
N LYS A 270 4.62 -11.56 -20.42
CA LYS A 270 5.47 -11.76 -19.23
C LYS A 270 4.60 -11.62 -17.98
N GLN A 271 3.71 -12.59 -17.80
CA GLN A 271 2.72 -12.62 -16.72
C GLN A 271 3.37 -12.32 -15.36
N GLY A 272 2.71 -11.43 -14.60
CA GLY A 272 3.16 -11.02 -13.28
C GLY A 272 4.41 -10.14 -13.25
N GLN A 273 5.10 -9.86 -14.36
CA GLN A 273 6.34 -9.08 -14.35
C GLN A 273 6.09 -7.58 -14.56
N ILE A 274 6.61 -6.76 -13.63
CA ILE A 274 6.59 -5.31 -13.73
C ILE A 274 7.91 -4.82 -14.32
N LYS A 275 7.84 -4.15 -15.47
CA LYS A 275 9.01 -3.58 -16.16
C LYS A 275 9.00 -2.05 -16.04
N PRO A 276 9.91 -1.44 -15.27
CA PRO A 276 10.03 0.02 -15.21
C PRO A 276 10.33 0.65 -16.58
N LEU A 277 9.69 1.78 -16.88
CA LEU A 277 9.82 2.51 -18.15
C LEU A 277 10.37 3.93 -17.99
N GLY A 278 10.34 4.49 -16.78
CA GLY A 278 10.87 5.82 -16.45
C GLY A 278 10.22 6.39 -15.19
N GLU A 279 10.68 7.56 -14.74
CA GLU A 279 10.17 8.19 -13.49
C GLU A 279 8.81 8.90 -13.69
N ASN A 280 8.43 9.21 -14.93
CA ASN A 280 7.17 9.89 -15.27
C ASN A 280 6.54 9.27 -16.53
N ILE A 281 5.29 9.63 -16.81
CA ILE A 281 4.50 9.04 -17.90
C ILE A 281 5.04 9.41 -19.29
N PHE A 282 5.64 10.59 -19.47
CA PHE A 282 6.29 10.95 -20.72
C PHE A 282 7.48 10.05 -21.02
N ALA A 283 8.35 9.80 -20.03
CA ALA A 283 9.43 8.81 -20.14
C ALA A 283 8.87 7.41 -20.44
N GLY A 284 7.77 7.03 -19.79
CA GLY A 284 7.06 5.77 -20.03
C GLY A 284 6.64 5.60 -21.49
N VAL A 285 5.91 6.58 -22.03
CA VAL A 285 5.43 6.55 -23.43
C VAL A 285 6.59 6.66 -24.42
N CYS A 286 7.59 7.50 -24.18
CA CYS A 286 8.77 7.61 -25.04
C CYS A 286 9.59 6.30 -25.07
N SER A 287 9.77 5.64 -23.92
CA SER A 287 10.41 4.32 -23.82
C SER A 287 9.64 3.27 -24.63
N TYR A 288 8.31 3.25 -24.49
CA TYR A 288 7.45 2.35 -25.28
C TYR A 288 7.59 2.60 -26.78
N LEU A 289 7.43 3.84 -27.23
CA LEU A 289 7.51 4.20 -28.65
C LEU A 289 8.88 3.85 -29.24
N THR A 290 9.95 4.08 -28.47
CA THR A 290 11.31 3.70 -28.87
C THR A 290 11.44 2.18 -29.06
N GLN A 291 10.86 1.39 -28.17
CA GLN A 291 10.85 -0.07 -28.31
C GLN A 291 9.98 -0.51 -29.50
N ARG A 292 8.75 -0.01 -29.61
CA ARG A 292 7.83 -0.34 -30.70
C ARG A 292 8.43 -0.03 -32.07
N MET A 293 9.13 1.10 -32.22
CA MET A 293 9.82 1.45 -33.47
C MET A 293 10.98 0.50 -33.84
N LYS A 294 11.58 -0.22 -32.87
CA LYS A 294 12.61 -1.24 -33.16
C LYS A 294 11.99 -2.52 -33.72
N GLU A 295 10.81 -2.88 -33.23
CA GLU A 295 10.07 -4.10 -33.57
C GLU A 295 9.17 -3.93 -34.82
N GLU A 296 8.85 -2.69 -35.18
CA GLU A 296 7.95 -2.35 -36.28
C GLU A 296 8.63 -2.33 -37.66
N ASN A 297 7.84 -2.58 -38.71
CA ASN A 297 8.27 -2.47 -40.10
C ASN A 297 8.71 -1.02 -40.44
N PRO A 298 9.82 -0.81 -41.18
CA PRO A 298 10.30 0.51 -41.62
C PRO A 298 9.22 1.46 -42.15
N PHE A 299 8.25 0.97 -42.93
CA PHE A 299 7.19 1.79 -43.53
C PHE A 299 6.18 2.33 -42.50
N LYS A 300 6.06 1.70 -41.32
CA LYS A 300 5.17 2.11 -40.23
C LYS A 300 5.87 2.92 -39.13
N LYS A 301 7.19 3.16 -39.24
CA LYS A 301 7.96 3.93 -38.25
C LYS A 301 7.68 5.43 -38.29
N ALA A 302 7.39 5.99 -39.46
CA ALA A 302 7.25 7.45 -39.61
C ALA A 302 6.11 8.04 -38.74
N PRO A 303 4.90 7.44 -38.67
CA PRO A 303 3.86 7.91 -37.73
C PRO A 303 4.28 7.84 -36.27
N LEU A 304 4.93 6.74 -35.84
CA LEU A 304 5.42 6.58 -34.47
C LEU A 304 6.50 7.60 -34.12
N GLN A 305 7.38 7.90 -35.07
CA GLN A 305 8.45 8.87 -34.90
C GLN A 305 7.92 10.30 -34.76
N ARG A 306 6.85 10.66 -35.50
CA ARG A 306 6.17 11.95 -35.34
C ARG A 306 5.51 12.07 -33.98
N LEU A 307 4.76 11.05 -33.56
CA LEU A 307 4.13 11.00 -32.24
C LEU A 307 5.18 11.11 -31.13
N TYR A 308 6.29 10.38 -31.23
CA TYR A 308 7.41 10.49 -30.30
C TYR A 308 7.92 11.93 -30.20
N LYS A 309 8.06 12.65 -31.32
CA LYS A 309 8.58 14.03 -31.34
C LYS A 309 7.62 15.03 -30.73
N GLU A 310 6.32 14.84 -30.91
CA GLU A 310 5.29 15.68 -30.27
C GLU A 310 5.36 15.54 -28.74
N ILE A 311 5.39 14.30 -28.24
CA ILE A 311 5.48 13.98 -26.81
C ILE A 311 6.82 14.46 -26.23
N GLU A 312 7.93 14.21 -26.93
CA GLU A 312 9.28 14.66 -26.51
C GLU A 312 9.36 16.18 -26.41
N SER A 313 8.79 16.91 -27.37
CA SER A 313 8.79 18.37 -27.39
C SER A 313 7.99 18.94 -26.21
N PHE A 314 6.81 18.38 -25.96
CA PHE A 314 5.98 18.79 -24.82
C PHE A 314 6.67 18.52 -23.49
N ALA A 315 7.22 17.32 -23.31
CA ALA A 315 7.95 16.93 -22.10
C ALA A 315 9.13 17.87 -21.82
N LYS A 316 9.92 18.21 -22.84
CA LYS A 316 11.05 19.16 -22.71
C LYS A 316 10.59 20.55 -22.31
N LYS A 317 9.46 21.02 -22.85
CA LYS A 317 8.88 22.33 -22.50
C LYS A 317 8.42 22.38 -21.02
N LYS A 318 7.94 21.26 -20.48
CA LYS A 318 7.51 21.10 -19.08
C LYS A 318 8.64 20.61 -18.15
N ASP A 319 9.87 20.48 -18.66
CA ASP A 319 11.06 20.02 -17.92
C ASP A 319 10.98 18.59 -17.34
N TYR A 320 10.30 17.68 -18.06
CA TYR A 320 10.29 16.26 -17.69
C TYR A 320 11.50 15.50 -18.25
N SER A 321 12.15 14.72 -17.38
CA SER A 321 13.20 13.78 -17.80
C SER A 321 12.61 12.64 -18.63
N LEU A 322 13.24 12.30 -19.76
CA LEU A 322 12.87 11.17 -20.62
C LEU A 322 13.80 9.95 -20.43
N LEU A 323 14.58 9.92 -19.35
CA LEU A 323 15.47 8.81 -19.06
C LEU A 323 14.67 7.58 -18.61
N ALA A 324 14.95 6.42 -19.22
CA ALA A 324 14.36 5.15 -18.79
C ALA A 324 14.78 4.73 -17.37
N VAL A 325 15.93 5.21 -16.89
CA VAL A 325 16.41 5.00 -15.51
C VAL A 325 17.02 6.30 -14.97
N THR A 326 16.39 6.87 -13.94
CA THR A 326 16.83 8.14 -13.34
C THR A 326 17.68 7.94 -12.08
N LYS A 327 18.23 9.03 -11.54
CA LYS A 327 18.94 9.01 -10.25
C LYS A 327 17.99 8.65 -9.10
N ASN A 328 16.75 9.10 -9.13
CA ASN A 328 15.77 8.82 -8.08
C ASN A 328 15.32 7.36 -8.10
N MET A 329 15.09 6.78 -9.28
CA MET A 329 14.83 5.33 -9.41
C MET A 329 15.99 4.51 -8.84
N LYS A 330 17.25 4.89 -9.12
CA LYS A 330 18.43 4.23 -8.53
C LYS A 330 18.51 4.40 -7.01
N LYS A 331 18.12 5.57 -6.47
CA LYS A 331 18.04 5.79 -5.02
C LYS A 331 16.98 4.91 -4.38
N ARG A 332 15.80 4.81 -4.98
CA ARG A 332 14.73 3.91 -4.54
C ARG A 332 15.18 2.46 -4.57
N ASN A 333 15.85 2.02 -5.64
CA ASN A 333 16.36 0.65 -5.74
C ASN A 333 17.39 0.26 -4.66
N LYS A 334 18.07 1.23 -4.05
CA LYS A 334 18.95 0.98 -2.88
C LYS A 334 18.18 0.74 -1.58
N LYS A 335 16.90 1.14 -1.52
CA LYS A 335 16.00 0.94 -0.39
C LYS A 335 15.10 -0.29 -0.55
N VAL A 336 15.19 -0.99 -1.69
CA VAL A 336 14.39 -2.19 -1.94
C VAL A 336 14.92 -3.30 -1.04
N VAL A 337 14.04 -3.85 -0.19
CA VAL A 337 14.40 -4.91 0.75
C VAL A 337 14.21 -6.30 0.16
N ALA A 338 13.21 -6.48 -0.71
CA ALA A 338 12.96 -7.72 -1.44
C ALA A 338 12.50 -7.44 -2.86
N LYS A 339 12.79 -8.33 -3.82
CA LYS A 339 12.39 -8.14 -5.23
C LYS A 339 10.96 -8.62 -5.51
N THR A 340 10.48 -9.61 -4.76
CA THR A 340 9.24 -10.37 -5.01
C THR A 340 9.21 -11.06 -6.39
N PHE A 341 8.15 -11.80 -6.67
CA PHE A 341 7.94 -12.45 -7.97
C PHE A 341 7.70 -11.46 -9.11
N HIS A 342 7.10 -10.29 -8.84
CA HIS A 342 6.81 -9.31 -9.88
C HIS A 342 8.01 -8.44 -10.26
N GLY A 343 9.09 -8.48 -9.47
CA GLY A 343 10.40 -7.91 -9.81
C GLY A 343 10.53 -6.39 -9.63
N ALA A 344 9.43 -5.68 -9.36
CA ALA A 344 9.46 -4.26 -8.99
C ALA A 344 10.16 -4.04 -7.64
N GLY A 345 10.07 -5.01 -6.74
CA GLY A 345 10.58 -4.95 -5.37
C GLY A 345 9.76 -4.08 -4.44
N ILE A 346 9.93 -4.29 -3.13
CA ILE A 346 9.21 -3.60 -2.06
C ILE A 346 10.13 -2.67 -1.27
N VAL A 347 9.58 -1.56 -0.81
CA VAL A 347 10.26 -0.59 0.06
C VAL A 347 9.42 -0.42 1.33
N VAL A 348 10.03 -0.75 2.46
CA VAL A 348 9.47 -0.56 3.80
C VAL A 348 10.48 0.19 4.67
N PRO A 349 10.03 0.90 5.73
CA PRO A 349 10.94 1.45 6.73
C PRO A 349 11.76 0.32 7.36
N VAL A 350 13.08 0.55 7.52
CA VAL A 350 13.97 -0.34 8.26
C VAL A 350 14.81 0.51 9.20
N GLU A 351 14.67 0.29 10.51
CA GLU A 351 15.38 1.00 11.56
C GLU A 351 16.01 0.00 12.54
N ASN A 352 17.32 0.09 12.77
CA ASN A 352 18.06 -0.84 13.63
C ASN A 352 17.82 -2.32 13.28
N ASP A 353 17.83 -2.64 11.98
CA ASP A 353 17.57 -3.97 11.42
C ASP A 353 16.15 -4.53 11.70
N VAL A 354 15.20 -3.68 12.09
CA VAL A 354 13.77 -4.00 12.23
C VAL A 354 12.95 -3.31 11.14
N GLY A 355 12.05 -4.07 10.51
CA GLY A 355 11.15 -3.68 9.42
C GLY A 355 11.08 -4.73 8.31
N TYR A 356 12.13 -5.53 8.15
CA TYR A 356 12.20 -6.62 7.17
C TYR A 356 13.21 -7.70 7.57
N ARG A 357 12.80 -8.97 7.48
CA ARG A 357 13.67 -10.14 7.41
C ARG A 357 13.37 -10.98 6.16
N GLU A 358 14.35 -11.72 5.66
CA GLU A 358 14.16 -12.60 4.50
C GLU A 358 13.22 -13.77 4.82
N LEU A 359 12.47 -14.22 3.80
CA LEU A 359 11.72 -15.47 3.91
C LEU A 359 12.68 -16.66 4.10
N PRO A 360 12.27 -17.72 4.83
CA PRO A 360 13.09 -18.92 5.01
C PRO A 360 13.19 -19.78 3.74
N GLU A 361 12.89 -19.22 2.57
CA GLU A 361 12.79 -19.92 1.30
C GLU A 361 13.29 -19.09 0.13
N THR A 362 13.88 -19.78 -0.85
CA THR A 362 14.24 -19.14 -2.12
C THR A 362 13.02 -18.99 -3.03
N TYR A 363 13.02 -17.99 -3.91
CA TYR A 363 11.92 -17.80 -4.87
C TYR A 363 11.70 -19.02 -5.78
N GLY A 364 12.78 -19.71 -6.15
CA GLY A 364 12.70 -20.92 -6.96
C GLY A 364 12.02 -22.07 -6.23
N ASN A 365 12.31 -22.25 -4.94
CA ASN A 365 11.68 -23.29 -4.13
C ASN A 365 10.23 -22.92 -3.80
N LEU A 366 9.98 -21.68 -3.37
CA LEU A 366 8.63 -21.19 -3.08
C LEU A 366 7.68 -21.39 -4.27
N LYS A 367 8.10 -21.06 -5.51
CA LYS A 367 7.29 -21.34 -6.71
C LYS A 367 6.95 -22.81 -6.89
N LYS A 368 7.89 -23.73 -6.61
CA LYS A 368 7.64 -25.18 -6.69
C LYS A 368 6.64 -25.63 -5.63
N MET A 369 6.75 -25.11 -4.42
CA MET A 369 5.81 -25.40 -3.33
C MET A 369 4.39 -24.95 -3.69
N LEU A 370 4.24 -23.71 -4.16
CA LEU A 370 2.96 -23.16 -4.60
C LEU A 370 2.37 -23.94 -5.79
N GLN A 371 3.19 -24.30 -6.77
CA GLN A 371 2.76 -25.12 -7.90
C GLN A 371 2.24 -26.48 -7.45
N LYS A 372 2.90 -27.12 -6.49
CA LYS A 372 2.47 -28.41 -5.94
C LYS A 372 1.07 -28.33 -5.30
N VAL A 373 0.75 -27.22 -4.63
CA VAL A 373 -0.59 -26.97 -4.08
C VAL A 373 -1.63 -26.85 -5.19
N VAL A 374 -1.34 -26.06 -6.23
CA VAL A 374 -2.28 -25.84 -7.36
C VAL A 374 -2.48 -27.11 -8.20
N ASP A 375 -1.45 -27.93 -8.35
CA ASP A 375 -1.49 -29.18 -9.12
C ASP A 375 -2.08 -30.38 -8.34
N SER A 376 -2.52 -30.16 -7.08
CA SER A 376 -3.08 -31.22 -6.25
C SER A 376 -4.38 -31.78 -6.84
N LYS A 377 -4.56 -33.10 -6.78
CA LYS A 377 -5.68 -33.78 -7.48
C LYS A 377 -6.97 -33.79 -6.68
N ASN A 378 -6.88 -33.61 -5.37
CA ASN A 378 -8.00 -33.60 -4.43
C ASN A 378 -7.64 -32.73 -3.21
N GLU A 379 -8.65 -32.46 -2.38
CA GLU A 379 -8.55 -31.58 -1.22
C GLU A 379 -7.54 -32.11 -0.19
N ASP A 380 -7.53 -33.41 0.11
CA ASP A 380 -6.57 -34.01 1.05
C ASP A 380 -5.11 -33.82 0.63
N GLU A 381 -4.82 -33.98 -0.66
CA GLU A 381 -3.49 -33.72 -1.22
C GLU A 381 -3.15 -32.24 -1.18
N GLN A 382 -4.13 -31.37 -1.47
CA GLN A 382 -3.95 -29.91 -1.42
C GLN A 382 -3.61 -29.45 -0.01
N ILE A 383 -4.36 -29.91 1.01
CA ILE A 383 -4.13 -29.59 2.43
C ILE A 383 -2.72 -30.01 2.84
N LYS A 384 -2.32 -31.25 2.54
CA LYS A 384 -0.97 -31.76 2.87
C LYS A 384 0.14 -30.96 2.17
N ASN A 385 -0.07 -30.58 0.92
CA ASN A 385 0.90 -29.75 0.20
C ASN A 385 0.93 -28.31 0.73
N PHE A 386 -0.15 -27.86 1.38
CA PHE A 386 -0.25 -26.55 1.99
C PHE A 386 0.46 -26.44 3.33
N ASP A 387 0.65 -27.54 4.06
CA ASP A 387 1.32 -27.55 5.38
C ASP A 387 2.67 -26.81 5.36
N ALA A 388 3.48 -27.06 4.32
CA ALA A 388 4.77 -26.39 4.17
C ALA A 388 4.64 -24.88 3.89
N ILE A 389 3.54 -24.43 3.28
CA ILE A 389 3.23 -22.99 3.13
C ILE A 389 2.74 -22.41 4.45
N GLN A 390 1.97 -23.17 5.24
CA GLN A 390 1.51 -22.76 6.57
C GLN A 390 2.66 -22.53 7.56
N GLU A 391 3.72 -23.34 7.49
CA GLU A 391 4.93 -23.11 8.28
C GLU A 391 5.58 -21.75 7.96
N ILE A 392 5.67 -21.39 6.67
CA ILE A 392 6.19 -20.08 6.25
C ILE A 392 5.26 -18.96 6.75
N ILE A 393 3.94 -19.13 6.64
CA ILE A 393 2.95 -18.15 7.12
C ILE A 393 3.08 -17.95 8.63
N THR A 394 3.31 -19.02 9.40
CA THR A 394 3.54 -18.97 10.84
C THR A 394 4.80 -18.17 11.17
N ASN A 395 5.90 -18.41 10.45
CA ASN A 395 7.13 -17.62 10.58
C ASN A 395 6.91 -16.13 10.26
N VAL A 396 6.03 -15.83 9.29
CA VAL A 396 5.64 -14.44 9.01
C VAL A 396 4.81 -13.83 10.15
N GLN A 397 3.96 -14.59 10.84
CA GLN A 397 3.24 -14.04 12.01
C GLN A 397 4.23 -13.64 13.12
N PHE A 398 5.26 -14.44 13.39
CA PHE A 398 6.33 -14.05 14.31
C PHE A 398 7.08 -12.80 13.81
N ALA A 399 7.33 -12.69 12.51
CA ALA A 399 7.92 -11.49 11.92
C ALA A 399 7.04 -10.25 12.16
N PHE A 400 5.72 -10.35 12.02
CA PHE A 400 4.80 -9.26 12.34
C PHE A 400 4.87 -8.84 13.81
N ASP A 401 4.85 -9.79 14.74
CA ASP A 401 4.94 -9.53 16.18
C ASP A 401 6.25 -8.82 16.56
N GLU A 402 7.32 -9.08 15.82
CA GLU A 402 8.65 -8.51 16.01
C GLU A 402 8.90 -7.23 15.17
N GLY A 403 7.90 -6.76 14.42
CA GLY A 403 7.95 -5.49 13.68
C GLY A 403 8.45 -5.58 12.23
N ASP A 404 8.67 -6.78 11.70
CA ASP A 404 9.15 -7.03 10.33
C ASP A 404 8.00 -7.18 9.33
N SER A 405 7.19 -6.13 9.19
CA SER A 405 6.04 -6.10 8.29
C SER A 405 6.39 -6.39 6.82
N GLY A 406 7.61 -6.03 6.37
CA GLY A 406 8.03 -6.25 4.99
C GLY A 406 8.06 -7.72 4.58
N THR A 407 8.30 -8.64 5.52
CA THR A 407 8.35 -10.08 5.25
C THR A 407 6.98 -10.62 4.85
N GLY A 408 5.92 -10.16 5.52
CA GLY A 408 4.55 -10.54 5.17
C GLY A 408 4.08 -9.91 3.87
N ILE A 409 4.47 -8.66 3.58
CA ILE A 409 4.21 -8.03 2.29
C ILE A 409 4.91 -8.80 1.17
N GLU A 410 6.16 -9.22 1.36
CA GLU A 410 6.88 -10.04 0.37
C GLU A 410 6.15 -11.34 0.07
N LEU A 411 5.80 -12.13 1.10
CA LEU A 411 5.09 -13.39 0.90
C LEU A 411 3.73 -13.17 0.24
N GLY A 412 2.95 -12.19 0.73
CA GLY A 412 1.65 -11.86 0.19
C GLY A 412 1.69 -11.46 -1.30
N LEU A 413 2.65 -10.62 -1.70
CA LEU A 413 2.85 -10.23 -3.10
C LEU A 413 3.37 -11.39 -3.96
N ASN A 414 4.17 -12.29 -3.41
CA ASN A 414 4.59 -13.52 -4.09
C ASN A 414 3.39 -14.44 -4.37
N LEU A 415 2.51 -14.67 -3.38
CA LEU A 415 1.26 -15.43 -3.55
C LEU A 415 0.35 -14.76 -4.57
N PHE A 416 0.17 -13.43 -4.46
CA PHE A 416 -0.63 -12.64 -5.39
C PHE A 416 -0.12 -12.78 -6.83
N THR A 417 1.19 -12.64 -7.05
CA THR A 417 1.81 -12.72 -8.38
C THR A 417 1.80 -14.13 -8.94
N PHE A 418 1.91 -15.16 -8.07
CA PHE A 418 1.81 -16.55 -8.51
C PHE A 418 0.41 -16.87 -9.05
N GLY A 419 -0.63 -16.35 -8.39
CA GLY A 419 -2.03 -16.58 -8.76
C GLY A 419 -2.58 -17.90 -8.20
N GLY A 420 -3.89 -18.10 -8.33
CA GLY A 420 -4.61 -19.26 -7.78
C GLY A 420 -5.49 -18.91 -6.59
N GLU A 421 -6.76 -19.31 -6.68
CA GLU A 421 -7.80 -18.94 -5.71
C GLU A 421 -7.57 -19.53 -4.31
N VAL A 422 -6.93 -20.71 -4.22
CA VAL A 422 -6.52 -21.33 -2.95
C VAL A 422 -5.67 -20.41 -2.07
N PHE A 423 -4.93 -19.47 -2.68
CA PHE A 423 -4.09 -18.54 -1.94
C PHE A 423 -4.80 -17.23 -1.56
N HIS A 424 -6.04 -16.98 -2.03
CA HIS A 424 -6.71 -15.70 -1.81
C HIS A 424 -6.91 -15.37 -0.33
N LYS A 425 -7.34 -16.35 0.50
CA LYS A 425 -7.51 -16.16 1.94
C LYS A 425 -6.17 -15.80 2.64
N PRO A 426 -5.10 -16.61 2.54
CA PRO A 426 -3.84 -16.27 3.21
C PRO A 426 -3.17 -15.02 2.64
N LEU A 427 -3.23 -14.78 1.33
CA LEU A 427 -2.65 -13.56 0.76
C LEU A 427 -3.41 -12.31 1.23
N MET A 428 -4.74 -12.39 1.38
CA MET A 428 -5.54 -11.30 1.95
C MET A 428 -5.10 -10.99 3.37
N HIS A 429 -4.93 -12.01 4.22
CA HIS A 429 -4.43 -11.85 5.59
C HIS A 429 -3.06 -11.18 5.62
N LEU A 430 -2.09 -11.76 4.91
CA LEU A 430 -0.70 -11.31 4.91
C LEU A 430 -0.55 -9.85 4.45
N LEU A 431 -1.20 -9.50 3.34
CA LEU A 431 -1.12 -8.14 2.81
C LEU A 431 -1.91 -7.15 3.64
N SER A 432 -3.10 -7.52 4.15
CA SER A 432 -3.89 -6.61 4.99
C SER A 432 -3.15 -6.26 6.28
N VAL A 433 -2.59 -7.25 6.98
CA VAL A 433 -1.79 -7.01 8.20
C VAL A 433 -0.52 -6.23 7.86
N GLY A 434 0.20 -6.61 6.79
CA GLY A 434 1.42 -5.93 6.38
C GLY A 434 1.21 -4.46 6.02
N TYR A 435 0.14 -4.14 5.27
CA TYR A 435 -0.19 -2.76 4.93
C TYR A 435 -0.74 -1.98 6.13
N ASP A 436 -1.55 -2.58 7.01
CA ASP A 436 -2.07 -1.94 8.22
C ASP A 436 -0.95 -1.54 9.18
N LEU A 437 0.04 -2.42 9.41
CA LEU A 437 1.22 -2.12 10.23
C LEU A 437 2.08 -0.99 9.66
N LEU A 438 2.02 -0.76 8.34
CA LEU A 438 2.69 0.35 7.66
C LEU A 438 1.80 1.58 7.45
N GLU A 439 0.56 1.56 7.97
CA GLU A 439 -0.45 2.60 7.78
C GLU A 439 -0.75 2.89 6.30
N ARG A 440 -0.93 1.82 5.50
CA ARG A 440 -1.17 1.87 4.05
C ARG A 440 -2.59 1.43 3.67
N ASP A 441 -3.59 1.81 4.47
CA ASP A 441 -4.99 1.38 4.34
C ASP A 441 -5.58 1.43 2.92
N PRO A 442 -5.30 2.44 2.06
CA PRO A 442 -5.83 2.43 0.69
C PRO A 442 -5.43 1.20 -0.13
N PHE A 443 -4.25 0.61 0.12
CA PHE A 443 -3.85 -0.63 -0.53
C PHE A 443 -4.65 -1.83 -0.05
N ILE A 444 -5.17 -1.82 1.18
CA ILE A 444 -6.06 -2.84 1.72
C ILE A 444 -7.42 -2.77 0.99
N ASP A 445 -8.01 -1.58 0.87
CA ASP A 445 -9.28 -1.38 0.15
C ASP A 445 -9.18 -1.83 -1.32
N ILE A 446 -8.07 -1.47 -1.98
CA ILE A 446 -7.77 -1.88 -3.35
C ILE A 446 -7.63 -3.39 -3.44
N LEU A 447 -6.90 -4.03 -2.52
CA LEU A 447 -6.70 -5.47 -2.50
C LEU A 447 -8.03 -6.21 -2.29
N GLN A 448 -8.85 -5.76 -1.34
CA GLN A 448 -10.16 -6.35 -1.05
C GLN A 448 -11.08 -6.30 -2.27
N ALA A 449 -11.21 -5.13 -2.89
CA ALA A 449 -11.98 -4.98 -4.12
C ALA A 449 -11.42 -5.86 -5.26
N HIS A 450 -10.08 -5.91 -5.40
CA HIS A 450 -9.45 -6.69 -6.45
C HIS A 450 -9.68 -8.18 -6.27
N LEU A 451 -9.46 -8.76 -5.09
CA LEU A 451 -9.69 -10.19 -4.87
C LEU A 451 -11.19 -10.55 -4.96
N GLY A 452 -12.09 -9.64 -4.60
CA GLY A 452 -13.52 -9.82 -4.78
C GLY A 452 -13.99 -9.81 -6.23
N ASN A 453 -13.19 -9.24 -7.16
CA ASN A 453 -13.51 -9.16 -8.58
C ASN A 453 -12.26 -9.33 -9.47
N ARG A 454 -11.48 -10.39 -9.20
CA ARG A 454 -10.17 -10.62 -9.81
C ARG A 454 -10.28 -11.22 -11.22
N ARG A 455 -10.61 -10.38 -12.19
CA ARG A 455 -10.89 -10.79 -13.58
C ARG A 455 -9.62 -11.08 -14.38
N GLN A 456 -9.72 -12.07 -15.27
CA GLN A 456 -8.72 -12.36 -16.30
C GLN A 456 -9.16 -11.76 -17.65
N GLY A 457 -8.19 -11.56 -18.56
CA GLY A 457 -8.44 -11.04 -19.90
C GLY A 457 -8.36 -9.52 -19.98
N SER A 458 -8.74 -8.98 -21.15
CA SER A 458 -8.63 -7.55 -21.46
C SER A 458 -9.85 -6.72 -21.10
N ARG A 459 -10.99 -7.35 -20.77
CA ARG A 459 -12.25 -6.67 -20.39
C ARG A 459 -12.29 -6.35 -18.90
N VAL A 460 -11.41 -5.42 -18.50
CA VAL A 460 -11.23 -5.02 -17.10
C VAL A 460 -11.80 -3.64 -16.79
N SER A 461 -12.42 -2.97 -17.76
CA SER A 461 -13.09 -1.70 -17.51
C SER A 461 -14.47 -1.92 -16.89
N ILE A 462 -14.88 -1.06 -15.96
CA ILE A 462 -16.28 -1.03 -15.48
C ILE A 462 -17.25 -0.43 -16.50
N LEU A 463 -16.71 0.16 -17.56
CA LEU A 463 -17.49 0.63 -18.72
C LEU A 463 -17.81 -0.53 -19.68
N ASP A 464 -17.15 -1.67 -19.51
CA ASP A 464 -17.42 -2.89 -20.27
C ASP A 464 -18.60 -3.64 -19.65
N THR A 465 -19.76 -2.99 -19.43
CA THR A 465 -20.93 -3.73 -18.92
C THR A 465 -21.46 -4.72 -19.95
N ASP A 466 -21.89 -5.86 -19.43
CA ASP A 466 -22.22 -7.11 -20.12
C ASP A 466 -23.06 -6.93 -21.38
N SER A 467 -22.51 -7.39 -22.49
CA SER A 467 -23.23 -7.69 -23.73
C SER A 467 -24.10 -8.92 -23.56
#